data_AF-A0A0D2PKD7-F1
#
_entry.id   AF-A0A0D2PKD7-F1
#
_cell.length_a   1.000
_cell.length_b   1.000
_cell.length_c   1.000
_cell.angle_alpha   90.00
_cell.angle_beta   90.00
_cell.angle_gamma   90.00
#
_symmetry.space_group_name_H-M   'P 1'
#
loop_
_entity.id
_entity.type
_entity.pdbx_description
1 polymer ?
#
loop_
_entity_poly.entity_id
_entity_poly.type
_entity_poly.pdbx_seq_one_letter_code
_entity_poly.pdbx_strand_id
1 'polypeptide(L)'
;MFKFWNSHEQQAQPHPQEGSSCSWYPPSVVGSTNSSRPATPSSSASNSFNSQRPAEWSHSPSPVSPAEAAGVIALLKDKSVDELRKLLSDKDAYNQFLLSVDQVKIQNKIRDELRNETLQLARNNLDKEPQIMELRNQDYPHNRIGCRSGKTKRA
;
A
#
# COMPACT_ATOMS: atom_id res chain seq x y z
N MET A 1 19.79 -2.21 -18.64
CA MET A 1 19.39 -1.00 -17.88
C MET A 1 18.46 -0.20 -18.77
N PHE A 2 17.15 -0.21 -18.51
CA PHE A 2 16.19 0.51 -19.34
C PHE A 2 16.23 2.01 -19.03
N LYS A 3 16.42 2.85 -20.07
CA LYS A 3 16.39 4.31 -19.98
C LYS A 3 15.00 4.79 -20.41
N PHE A 4 14.29 5.49 -19.53
CA PHE A 4 13.07 6.21 -19.86
C PHE A 4 13.35 7.72 -19.92
N TRP A 5 12.76 8.32 -20.95
CA TRP A 5 12.67 9.73 -21.31
C TRP A 5 13.81 10.33 -22.16
N ASN A 6 13.50 10.44 -23.44
CA ASN A 6 14.18 11.24 -24.45
C ASN A 6 13.98 12.75 -24.14
N SER A 7 15.05 13.53 -24.27
CA SER A 7 15.01 14.99 -24.33
C SER A 7 14.03 15.44 -25.42
N HIS A 8 13.16 16.39 -25.08
CA HIS A 8 12.74 17.35 -26.09
C HIS A 8 13.33 18.70 -25.72
N GLU A 9 14.43 19.02 -26.39
CA GLU A 9 14.86 20.38 -26.65
C GLU A 9 13.83 21.06 -27.56
N GLN A 10 13.27 22.19 -27.11
CA GLN A 10 13.00 23.35 -27.96
C GLN A 10 12.79 24.61 -27.11
N GLN A 11 13.24 25.71 -27.69
CA GLN A 11 13.72 26.94 -27.08
C GLN A 11 12.69 28.07 -27.28
N ALA A 12 12.70 29.05 -26.35
CA ALA A 12 12.33 30.49 -26.48
C ALA A 12 11.25 31.03 -25.49
N GLN A 13 11.61 32.15 -24.87
CA GLN A 13 11.04 32.98 -23.78
C GLN A 13 9.72 33.74 -24.10
N PRO A 14 9.12 34.60 -23.21
CA PRO A 14 9.44 34.97 -21.81
C PRO A 14 8.25 34.92 -20.80
N HIS A 15 8.63 35.10 -19.53
CA HIS A 15 7.89 35.33 -18.26
C HIS A 15 6.53 36.09 -18.31
N PRO A 16 5.59 35.76 -17.39
CA PRO A 16 5.41 36.56 -16.16
C PRO A 16 5.24 35.73 -14.87
N GLN A 17 5.44 36.42 -13.74
CA GLN A 17 5.45 35.94 -12.36
C GLN A 17 4.16 35.23 -11.94
N GLU A 18 4.27 34.10 -11.24
CA GLU A 18 3.41 33.83 -10.08
C GLU A 18 3.98 32.71 -9.20
N GLY A 19 3.64 32.78 -7.92
CA GLY A 19 4.39 32.21 -6.80
C GLY A 19 4.64 30.71 -6.86
N SER A 20 5.91 30.36 -6.59
CA SER A 20 6.30 29.04 -6.08
C SER A 20 5.56 28.75 -4.78
N SER A 21 4.60 27.83 -4.80
CA SER A 21 4.24 27.00 -3.66
C SER A 21 3.38 25.81 -4.12
N CYS A 22 4.02 24.66 -4.32
CA CYS A 22 3.36 23.37 -4.16
C CYS A 22 2.90 23.25 -2.70
N SER A 23 1.69 23.73 -2.37
CA SER A 23 1.11 23.58 -1.04
C SER A 23 0.19 22.37 -1.02
N TRP A 24 0.73 21.20 -0.67
CA TRP A 24 -0.02 19.98 -0.38
C TRP A 24 -0.66 19.97 1.03
N TYR A 25 -1.04 21.13 1.56
CA TYR A 25 -1.72 21.22 2.85
C TYR A 25 -2.89 22.21 2.82
N PRO A 26 -4.03 21.89 3.44
CA PRO A 26 -5.17 22.80 3.53
C PRO A 26 -4.88 23.94 4.51
N PRO A 27 -5.39 25.16 4.28
CA PRO A 27 -5.13 26.30 5.14
C PRO A 27 -5.86 26.12 6.47
N SER A 28 -5.10 26.13 7.56
CA SER A 28 -5.65 26.11 8.92
C SER A 28 -6.31 27.46 9.23
N VAL A 29 -7.60 27.42 9.55
CA VAL A 29 -8.40 28.60 9.89
C VAL A 29 -7.90 29.17 11.21
N VAL A 30 -7.50 30.44 11.19
CA VAL A 30 -7.20 31.24 12.37
C VAL A 30 -8.53 31.61 13.05
N GLY A 31 -8.67 31.25 14.33
CA GLY A 31 -9.80 31.62 15.18
C GLY A 31 -9.49 31.43 16.67
N SER A 32 -8.93 32.48 17.28
CA SER A 32 -8.94 32.93 18.68
C SER A 32 -9.13 31.96 19.87
N THR A 33 -8.14 32.07 20.78
CA THR A 33 -8.20 32.02 22.27
C THR A 33 -9.18 31.06 22.96
N ASN A 34 -8.65 29.98 23.54
CA ASN A 34 -8.65 29.82 25.01
C ASN A 34 -7.69 28.71 25.47
N SER A 35 -7.08 28.94 26.62
CA SER A 35 -6.26 28.00 27.40
C SER A 35 -6.87 26.60 27.52
N SER A 36 -6.08 25.55 27.24
CA SER A 36 -5.78 24.42 28.14
C SER A 36 -4.97 23.35 27.41
N ARG A 37 -3.93 22.86 28.08
CA ARG A 37 -2.96 21.83 27.62
C ARG A 37 -3.66 20.55 27.15
N PRO A 38 -3.19 19.85 26.10
CA PRO A 38 -3.68 18.50 25.83
C PRO A 38 -3.01 17.53 26.81
N ALA A 39 -3.85 16.89 27.62
CA ALA A 39 -3.49 15.77 28.48
C ALA A 39 -3.09 14.55 27.62
N THR A 40 -2.04 13.85 28.05
CA THR A 40 -1.65 12.53 27.55
C THR A 40 -2.78 11.52 27.76
N PRO A 41 -3.16 10.69 26.76
CA PRO A 41 -4.13 9.63 27.01
C PRO A 41 -3.49 8.51 27.83
N SER A 42 -3.96 8.40 29.07
CA SER A 42 -3.73 7.28 29.98
C SER A 42 -4.36 6.00 29.42
N SER A 43 -3.66 4.88 29.58
CA SER A 43 -4.16 3.53 29.30
C SER A 43 -5.48 3.27 30.01
N SER A 44 -6.53 2.95 29.25
CA SER A 44 -7.64 2.09 29.68
C SER A 44 -8.30 1.51 28.45
N ALA A 45 -8.11 0.20 28.26
CA ALA A 45 -8.76 -0.58 27.22
C ALA A 45 -10.28 -0.50 27.36
N SER A 46 -10.96 -0.12 26.28
CA SER A 46 -12.32 -0.56 26.02
C SER A 46 -12.54 -0.59 24.51
N ASN A 47 -12.96 -1.76 24.05
CA ASN A 47 -13.17 -2.13 22.66
C ASN A 47 -14.09 -1.13 21.95
N SER A 48 -13.55 -0.49 20.91
CA SER A 48 -14.34 -0.14 19.73
C SER A 48 -13.40 -0.02 18.54
N PHE A 49 -12.83 -1.16 18.13
CA PHE A 49 -12.45 -1.30 16.73
C PHE A 49 -13.76 -1.23 15.94
N ASN A 50 -14.11 -0.03 15.49
CA ASN A 50 -14.91 0.11 14.29
C ASN A 50 -14.11 -0.58 13.19
N SER A 51 -14.40 -1.86 12.99
CA SER A 51 -14.19 -2.53 11.73
C SER A 51 -14.96 -1.71 10.70
N GLN A 52 -14.31 -0.68 10.15
CA GLN A 52 -14.64 -0.18 8.83
C GLN A 52 -14.45 -1.38 7.92
N ARG A 53 -15.55 -2.12 7.76
CA ARG A 53 -15.81 -3.00 6.64
C ARG A 53 -15.18 -2.33 5.43
N PRO A 54 -14.21 -2.96 4.75
CA PRO A 54 -13.75 -2.45 3.46
C PRO A 54 -15.02 -2.19 2.68
N ALA A 55 -15.24 -0.94 2.29
CA ALA A 55 -16.41 -0.55 1.53
C ALA A 55 -16.69 -1.68 0.55
N GLU A 56 -17.91 -2.24 0.59
CA GLU A 56 -18.40 -3.11 -0.45
C GLU A 56 -18.29 -2.28 -1.72
N TRP A 57 -17.13 -2.37 -2.38
CA TRP A 57 -16.88 -1.76 -3.66
C TRP A 57 -17.92 -2.40 -4.53
N SER A 58 -18.97 -1.62 -4.80
CA SER A 58 -19.90 -1.93 -5.87
C SER A 58 -19.03 -1.96 -7.11
N HIS A 59 -18.54 -3.16 -7.45
CA HIS A 59 -17.75 -3.43 -8.64
C HIS A 59 -18.71 -3.32 -9.82
N SER A 60 -19.17 -2.11 -10.11
CA SER A 60 -19.54 -1.79 -11.47
C SER A 60 -18.26 -1.99 -12.28
N PRO A 61 -18.22 -2.93 -13.23
CA PRO A 61 -17.03 -3.14 -14.04
C PRO A 61 -16.69 -1.80 -14.68
N SER A 62 -15.55 -1.22 -14.29
CA SER A 62 -15.08 -0.01 -14.96
C SER A 62 -14.98 -0.35 -16.44
N PRO A 63 -15.51 0.50 -17.34
CA PRO A 63 -15.41 0.25 -18.77
C PRO A 63 -13.93 0.12 -19.13
N VAL A 64 -13.58 -1.05 -19.65
CA VAL A 64 -12.25 -1.35 -20.16
C VAL A 64 -11.90 -0.34 -21.26
N SER A 65 -10.65 0.15 -21.25
CA SER A 65 -10.22 1.10 -22.28
C SER A 65 -10.25 0.45 -23.67
N PRO A 66 -10.53 1.20 -24.75
CA PRO A 66 -10.56 0.63 -26.10
C PRO A 66 -9.25 -0.07 -26.50
N ALA A 67 -8.10 0.44 -26.05
CA ALA A 67 -6.80 -0.15 -26.33
C ALA A 67 -6.63 -1.52 -25.65
N GLU A 68 -7.12 -1.65 -24.42
CA GLU A 68 -7.04 -2.89 -23.65
C GLU A 68 -8.01 -3.95 -24.20
N ALA A 69 -9.23 -3.55 -24.59
CA ALA A 69 -10.16 -4.44 -25.29
C ALA A 69 -9.61 -4.90 -26.65
N ALA A 70 -8.95 -4.01 -27.40
CA ALA A 70 -8.38 -4.34 -28.71
C ALA A 70 -7.36 -5.48 -28.64
N GLY A 71 -6.56 -5.55 -27.57
CA GLY A 71 -5.61 -6.64 -27.35
C GLY A 71 -6.30 -8.00 -27.22
N VAL A 72 -7.40 -8.08 -26.46
CA VAL A 72 -8.16 -9.33 -26.31
C VAL A 72 -8.90 -9.68 -27.60
N ILE A 73 -9.48 -8.68 -28.29
CA ILE A 73 -10.17 -8.89 -29.57
C ILE A 73 -9.22 -9.46 -30.63
N ALA A 74 -7.97 -8.97 -30.69
CA ALA A 74 -6.96 -9.53 -31.60
C ALA A 74 -6.69 -11.02 -31.33
N LEU A 75 -6.62 -11.43 -30.06
CA LEU A 75 -6.44 -12.84 -29.68
C LEU A 75 -7.67 -13.72 -30.01
N LEU A 76 -8.86 -13.14 -29.97
CA LEU A 76 -10.10 -13.85 -30.32
C LEU A 76 -10.29 -13.98 -31.83
N LYS A 77 -9.84 -13.00 -32.61
CA LYS A 77 -9.99 -12.96 -34.07
C LYS A 77 -9.39 -14.17 -34.77
N ASP A 78 -8.26 -14.67 -34.27
CA ASP A 78 -7.53 -15.77 -34.91
C ASP A 78 -8.02 -17.17 -34.47
N LYS A 79 -9.08 -17.24 -33.67
CA LYS A 79 -9.71 -18.49 -33.24
C LYS A 79 -10.77 -18.98 -34.23
N SER A 80 -10.89 -20.29 -34.34
CA SER A 80 -11.97 -20.91 -35.11
C SER A 80 -13.34 -20.67 -34.46
N VAL A 81 -14.41 -20.75 -35.26
CA VAL A 81 -15.78 -20.59 -34.74
C VAL A 81 -16.11 -21.64 -33.67
N ASP A 82 -15.60 -22.86 -33.81
CA ASP A 82 -15.80 -23.93 -32.82
C ASP A 82 -15.08 -23.64 -31.52
N GLU A 83 -13.86 -23.10 -31.57
CA GLU A 83 -13.17 -22.60 -30.38
C GLU A 83 -13.92 -21.46 -29.71
N LEU A 84 -14.46 -20.50 -30.48
CA LEU A 84 -15.24 -19.39 -29.93
C LEU A 84 -16.52 -19.90 -29.25
N ARG A 85 -17.25 -20.83 -29.87
CA ARG A 85 -18.42 -21.49 -29.25
C ARG A 85 -18.04 -22.22 -27.99
N LYS A 86 -16.89 -22.91 -28.00
CA LYS A 86 -16.35 -23.60 -26.83
C LYS A 86 -16.02 -22.61 -25.72
N LEU A 87 -15.36 -21.49 -26.01
CA LEU A 87 -15.07 -20.45 -25.01
C LEU A 87 -16.33 -19.86 -24.37
N LEU A 88 -17.43 -19.78 -25.12
CA LEU A 88 -18.71 -19.28 -24.59
C LEU A 88 -19.49 -20.32 -23.77
N SER A 89 -19.25 -21.62 -24.00
CA SER A 89 -20.06 -22.70 -23.42
C SER A 89 -19.33 -23.49 -22.32
N ASP A 90 -18.01 -23.60 -22.42
CA ASP A 90 -17.14 -24.36 -21.53
C ASP A 90 -16.34 -23.39 -20.64
N LYS A 91 -16.66 -23.42 -19.35
CA LYS A 91 -16.03 -22.58 -18.33
C LYS A 91 -14.54 -22.86 -18.18
N ASP A 92 -14.11 -24.11 -18.32
CA ASP A 92 -12.71 -24.48 -18.15
C ASP A 92 -11.89 -24.05 -19.37
N ALA A 93 -12.48 -24.13 -20.57
CA ALA A 93 -11.88 -23.56 -21.77
C ALA A 93 -11.71 -22.04 -21.65
N TYR A 94 -12.74 -21.33 -21.16
CA TYR A 94 -12.67 -19.90 -20.89
C TYR A 94 -11.56 -19.55 -19.90
N ASN A 95 -11.50 -20.26 -18.77
CA ASN A 95 -10.49 -20.02 -17.74
C ASN A 95 -9.07 -20.29 -18.26
N GLN A 96 -8.87 -21.36 -19.03
CA GLN A 96 -7.58 -21.65 -19.64
C GLN A 96 -7.16 -20.58 -20.65
N PHE A 97 -8.10 -20.08 -21.45
CA PHE A 97 -7.84 -18.93 -22.33
C PHE A 97 -7.47 -17.69 -21.52
N LEU A 98 -8.21 -17.37 -20.47
CA LEU A 98 -7.92 -16.20 -19.63
C LEU A 98 -6.51 -16.29 -19.02
N LEU A 99 -6.09 -17.47 -18.58
CA LEU A 99 -4.73 -17.71 -18.06
C LEU A 99 -3.65 -17.65 -19.15
N SER A 100 -4.01 -17.84 -20.42
CA SER A 100 -3.07 -17.73 -21.56
C SER A 100 -2.88 -16.28 -22.04
N VAL A 101 -3.77 -15.35 -21.68
CA VAL A 101 -3.65 -13.92 -21.98
C VAL A 101 -2.50 -13.29 -21.18
N ASP A 102 -1.55 -12.65 -21.88
CA ASP A 102 -0.34 -12.11 -21.25
C ASP A 102 -0.62 -11.07 -20.18
N GLN A 103 -1.63 -10.22 -20.37
CA GLN A 103 -2.03 -9.25 -19.36
C GLN A 103 -2.47 -9.92 -18.05
N VAL A 104 -3.19 -11.05 -18.13
CA VAL A 104 -3.61 -11.82 -16.96
C VAL A 104 -2.41 -12.52 -16.31
N LYS A 105 -1.47 -13.06 -17.10
CA LYS A 105 -0.22 -13.63 -16.58
C LYS A 105 0.59 -12.58 -15.80
N ILE A 106 0.74 -11.38 -16.36
CA ILE A 106 1.48 -10.28 -15.74
C ILE A 106 0.82 -9.86 -14.42
N GLN A 107 -0.51 -9.67 -14.41
CA GLN A 107 -1.23 -9.32 -13.19
C GLN A 107 -1.11 -10.40 -12.11
N ASN A 108 -1.26 -11.66 -12.47
CA ASN A 108 -1.08 -12.78 -11.53
C ASN A 108 0.32 -12.78 -10.94
N LYS A 109 1.36 -12.60 -11.77
CA LYS A 109 2.75 -12.52 -11.32
C LYS A 109 2.96 -11.38 -10.33
N ILE A 110 2.48 -10.17 -10.65
CA ILE A 110 2.61 -8.99 -9.77
C ILE A 110 1.93 -9.24 -8.42
N ARG A 111 0.72 -9.82 -8.44
CA ARG A 111 0.00 -10.18 -7.21
C ARG A 111 0.82 -11.16 -6.36
N ASP A 112 1.39 -12.18 -6.98
CA ASP A 112 2.14 -13.22 -6.29
C ASP A 112 3.46 -12.67 -5.73
N GLU A 113 4.17 -11.83 -6.47
CA GLU A 113 5.35 -11.08 -6.00
C GLU A 113 5.00 -10.20 -4.81
N LEU A 114 3.95 -9.37 -4.91
CA LEU A 114 3.51 -8.49 -3.83
C LEU A 114 3.19 -9.29 -2.55
N ARG A 115 2.49 -10.42 -2.70
CA ARG A 115 2.16 -11.30 -1.57
C ARG A 115 3.43 -11.87 -0.92
N ASN A 116 4.37 -12.35 -1.74
CA ASN A 116 5.62 -12.93 -1.26
C ASN A 116 6.47 -11.90 -0.52
N GLU A 117 6.65 -10.71 -1.09
CA GLU A 117 7.42 -9.62 -0.47
C GLU A 117 6.77 -9.15 0.84
N THR A 118 5.45 -9.02 0.88
CA THR A 118 4.72 -8.66 2.10
C THR A 118 4.97 -9.67 3.22
N LEU A 119 4.92 -10.96 2.88
CA LEU A 119 5.15 -12.05 3.83
C LEU A 119 6.63 -12.11 4.27
N GLN A 120 7.57 -11.85 3.38
CA GLN A 120 8.99 -11.78 3.71
C GLN A 120 9.31 -10.59 4.61
N LEU A 121 8.74 -9.41 4.35
CA LEU A 121 8.85 -8.24 5.22
C LEU A 121 8.29 -8.52 6.61
N ALA A 122 7.12 -9.15 6.72
CA ALA A 122 6.53 -9.50 8.01
C ALA A 122 7.44 -10.42 8.83
N ARG A 123 8.06 -11.42 8.19
CA ARG A 123 9.05 -12.31 8.85
C ARG A 123 10.29 -11.54 9.30
N ASN A 124 10.89 -10.77 8.40
CA ASN A 124 12.08 -9.97 8.70
C ASN A 124 11.83 -8.95 9.82
N ASN A 125 10.62 -8.39 9.91
CA ASN A 125 10.24 -7.48 10.98
C ASN A 125 10.13 -8.23 12.31
N LEU A 126 9.47 -9.39 12.34
CA LEU A 126 9.37 -10.23 13.54
C LEU A 126 10.76 -10.65 14.06
N ASP A 127 11.69 -10.96 13.16
CA ASP A 127 13.06 -11.33 13.52
C ASP A 127 13.86 -10.15 14.12
N LYS A 128 13.50 -8.90 13.77
CA LYS A 128 14.14 -7.68 14.27
C LYS A 128 13.54 -7.16 15.58
N GLU A 129 12.31 -7.55 15.93
CA GLU A 129 11.67 -7.18 17.20
C GLU A 129 12.55 -7.40 18.45
N PRO A 130 13.25 -8.54 18.66
CA PRO A 130 14.09 -8.71 19.84
C PRO A 130 15.25 -7.71 19.90
N GLN A 131 15.87 -7.42 18.75
CA GLN A 131 16.96 -6.43 18.67
C GLN A 131 16.44 -5.01 18.95
N ILE A 132 15.26 -4.66 18.41
CA ILE A 132 14.60 -3.38 18.68
C ILE A 132 14.28 -3.24 20.17
N MET A 133 13.80 -4.31 20.82
CA MET A 133 13.52 -4.33 22.25
C MET A 133 14.80 -4.14 23.10
N GLU A 134 15.90 -4.75 22.71
CA GLU A 134 17.18 -4.59 23.41
C GLU A 134 17.70 -3.15 23.30
N LEU A 135 17.69 -2.56 22.10
CA LEU A 135 18.09 -1.17 21.89
C LEU A 135 17.21 -0.20 22.70
N ARG A 136 15.89 -0.41 22.71
CA ARG A 136 14.97 0.38 23.56
C ARG A 136 15.32 0.30 25.05
N ASN A 137 15.78 -0.87 25.52
CA ASN A 137 16.22 -1.04 26.90
C ASN A 137 17.54 -0.32 27.20
N GLN A 138 18.40 -0.09 26.19
CA GLN A 138 19.65 0.65 26.32
C GLN A 138 19.42 2.16 26.31
N ASP A 139 18.52 2.65 25.46
CA ASP A 139 18.21 4.09 25.33
C ASP A 139 17.38 4.65 26.50
N TYR A 140 16.67 3.79 27.25
CA TYR A 140 15.89 4.17 28.43
C TYR A 140 16.29 3.36 29.69
N PRO A 141 17.50 3.55 30.24
CA PRO A 141 17.98 2.78 31.39
C PRO A 141 17.27 3.12 32.73
N HIS A 142 16.51 4.23 32.76
CA HIS A 142 15.98 4.81 34.00
C HIS A 142 14.86 4.02 34.72
N ASN A 143 14.36 2.91 34.16
CA ASN A 143 13.34 2.07 34.80
C ASN A 143 13.85 0.74 35.40
N ARG A 144 15.16 0.46 35.37
CA ARG A 144 15.72 -0.82 35.91
C ARG A 144 16.30 -0.75 37.33
N ILE A 145 16.41 0.41 37.95
CA ILE A 145 17.17 0.57 39.22
C ILE A 145 16.28 0.35 40.48
N GLY A 146 14.97 0.11 40.32
CA GLY A 146 14.01 0.07 41.44
C GLY A 146 13.98 -1.18 42.33
N CYS A 147 14.78 -2.23 42.07
CA CYS A 147 14.66 -3.50 42.79
C CYS A 147 16.01 -4.05 43.30
N ARG A 148 16.80 -3.25 44.04
CA ARG A 148 17.92 -3.82 44.82
C ARG A 148 18.34 -2.96 46.01
N SER A 149 17.57 -2.96 47.09
CA SER A 149 18.14 -2.81 48.45
C SER A 149 17.12 -3.15 49.52
N GLY A 150 17.42 -4.18 50.29
CA GLY A 150 16.62 -4.62 51.42
C GLY A 150 17.21 -5.83 52.14
N LYS A 151 18.54 -5.89 52.31
CA LYS A 151 19.20 -6.80 53.25
C LYS A 151 20.23 -6.01 54.06
N THR A 152 19.77 -5.32 55.10
CA THR A 152 20.62 -4.91 56.23
C THR A 152 20.24 -5.76 57.44
N LYS A 153 21.14 -6.68 57.78
CA LYS A 153 21.24 -7.30 59.11
C LYS A 153 21.29 -6.19 60.16
N ARG A 154 20.46 -6.27 61.20
CA ARG A 154 20.78 -5.66 62.50
C ARG A 154 21.12 -6.79 63.47
N ALA A 155 22.27 -6.62 64.10
CA ALA A 155 22.79 -7.40 65.22
C ALA A 155 21.99 -7.13 66.49
#